data_AF-A0A929HIB6-F1
#
_entry.id   AF-A0A929HIB6-F1
#
_cell.length_a   1.000
_cell.length_b   1.000
_cell.length_c   1.000
_cell.angle_alpha   90.00
_cell.angle_beta   90.00
_cell.angle_gamma   90.00
#
_symmetry.space_group_name_H-M   'P 1'
#
loop_
_entity.id
_entity.type
_entity.pdbx_description
1 polymer ?
#
loop_
_entity_poly.entity_id
_entity_poly.type
_entity_poly.pdbx_seq_one_letter_code
_entity_poly.pdbx_strand_id
1 'polypeptide(L)'
;MGEGSRVERFFCCGVDHNSKHCVYLITDGLVADRLVNDDATTEAALLGRIEGALKGGVRLVQLREKSLGAPALLKLATSVRALTSRYRAGLILNCSTEADLEVALLAHADGVHLPRSGPNIKTARSYLDNTLGTRA
;
A
#
# COMPACT_ATOMS: atom_id res chain seq x y z
N MET A 1 12.01 -19.16 -31.19
CA MET A 1 13.18 -18.40 -30.70
C MET A 1 12.66 -17.00 -30.38
N GLY A 2 12.01 -16.76 -29.25
CA GLY A 2 12.62 -16.68 -27.92
C GLY A 2 12.60 -15.21 -27.49
N GLU A 3 11.44 -14.58 -27.48
CA GLU A 3 11.29 -13.21 -26.98
C GLU A 3 11.36 -13.24 -25.45
N GLY A 4 12.45 -12.71 -24.92
CA GLY A 4 12.67 -12.57 -23.50
C GLY A 4 11.57 -11.70 -22.89
N SER A 5 10.77 -12.30 -22.02
CA SER A 5 9.85 -11.62 -21.13
C SER A 5 10.62 -10.60 -20.29
N ARG A 6 10.63 -9.35 -20.74
CA ARG A 6 11.07 -8.20 -19.95
C ARG A 6 10.04 -8.06 -18.82
N VAL A 7 10.34 -8.67 -17.67
CA VAL A 7 9.71 -8.30 -16.40
C VAL A 7 9.89 -6.79 -16.25
N GLU A 8 8.79 -6.05 -16.36
CA GLU A 8 8.77 -4.64 -16.03
C GLU A 8 9.27 -4.51 -14.59
N ARG A 9 10.47 -3.96 -14.46
CA ARG A 9 11.08 -3.63 -13.19
C ARG A 9 10.06 -2.79 -12.43
N PHE A 10 9.58 -3.33 -11.31
CA PHE A 10 8.98 -2.54 -10.25
C PHE A 10 10.06 -1.53 -9.84
N PHE A 11 10.02 -0.34 -10.43
CA PHE A 11 10.99 0.70 -10.15
C PHE A 11 10.55 1.31 -8.82
N CYS A 12 11.06 0.75 -7.74
CA CYS A 12 10.96 1.36 -6.43
C CYS A 12 11.87 2.60 -6.45
N CYS A 13 11.36 3.70 -7.01
CA CYS A 13 12.08 4.96 -7.10
C CYS A 13 12.34 5.45 -5.67
N GLY A 14 13.57 5.28 -5.18
CA GLY A 14 14.03 5.82 -3.90
C GLY A 14 14.45 4.82 -2.82
N VAL A 15 14.49 3.51 -3.08
CA VAL A 15 15.07 2.54 -2.11
C VAL A 15 16.55 2.39 -2.40
N ASP A 16 17.40 2.70 -1.42
CA ASP A 16 18.85 2.51 -1.53
C ASP A 16 19.16 1.10 -2.03
N HIS A 17 19.75 1.05 -3.23
CA HIS A 17 20.08 -0.13 -4.02
C HIS A 17 21.09 -1.09 -3.35
N ASN A 18 21.52 -0.77 -2.12
CA ASN A 18 22.57 -1.47 -1.39
C ASN A 18 22.04 -2.52 -0.39
N SER A 19 20.73 -2.55 -0.12
CA SER A 19 20.11 -3.59 0.71
C SER A 19 19.33 -4.57 -0.17
N LYS A 20 19.90 -5.74 -0.45
CA LYS A 20 19.28 -6.80 -1.29
C LYS A 20 18.03 -7.46 -0.68
N HIS A 21 17.58 -6.99 0.48
CA HIS A 21 16.44 -7.53 1.20
C HIS A 21 15.46 -6.41 1.52
N CYS A 22 14.35 -6.37 0.79
CA CYS A 22 13.20 -5.57 1.17
C CYS A 22 12.38 -6.39 2.16
N VAL A 23 12.45 -6.04 3.45
CA VAL A 23 11.53 -6.62 4.44
C VAL A 23 10.15 -6.05 4.16
N TYR A 24 9.19 -6.93 3.87
CA TYR A 24 7.83 -6.60 3.50
C TYR A 24 6.88 -6.83 4.67
N LEU A 25 6.31 -5.75 5.19
CA LEU A 25 5.34 -5.82 6.30
C LEU A 25 3.92 -5.85 5.73
N ILE A 26 3.13 -6.85 6.13
CA ILE A 26 1.69 -6.92 5.86
C ILE A 26 0.94 -6.67 7.17
N THR A 27 0.04 -5.68 7.20
CA THR A 27 -0.78 -5.44 8.40
C THR A 27 -1.77 -6.58 8.64
N ASP A 28 -2.12 -6.81 9.89
CA ASP A 28 -2.96 -7.95 10.30
C ASP A 28 -4.45 -7.78 9.90
N GLY A 29 -4.88 -6.58 9.54
CA GLY A 29 -6.24 -6.32 9.07
C GLY A 29 -7.28 -6.35 10.18
N LEU A 30 -6.84 -6.24 11.43
CA LEU A 30 -7.67 -6.29 12.64
C LEU A 30 -8.05 -4.90 13.15
N VAL A 31 -7.68 -3.86 12.41
CA VAL A 31 -7.96 -2.48 12.79
C VAL A 31 -9.42 -2.14 12.50
N ALA A 32 -10.02 -2.80 11.51
CA ALA A 32 -11.41 -2.57 11.12
C ALA A 32 -12.45 -2.83 12.22
N ASP A 33 -12.25 -3.84 13.08
CA ASP A 33 -13.18 -4.16 14.17
C ASP A 33 -13.16 -3.11 15.30
N ARG A 34 -12.08 -2.32 15.38
CA ARG A 34 -11.81 -1.36 16.46
C ARG A 34 -11.96 0.11 16.05
N LEU A 35 -11.75 0.44 14.77
CA LEU A 35 -11.94 1.81 14.26
C LEU A 35 -13.40 2.16 13.92
N VAL A 36 -14.32 1.19 13.89
CA VAL A 36 -15.77 1.49 13.75
C VAL A 36 -16.27 2.36 14.92
N ASN A 37 -15.55 2.36 16.06
CA ASN A 37 -15.86 3.17 17.24
C ASN A 37 -14.97 4.42 17.40
N ASP A 38 -14.24 4.83 16.35
CA ASP A 38 -13.36 6.03 16.35
C ASP A 38 -12.30 6.03 17.47
N ASP A 39 -11.81 4.83 17.85
CA ASP A 39 -10.75 4.70 18.84
C ASP A 39 -9.40 5.13 18.25
N ALA A 40 -9.09 6.41 18.43
CA ALA A 40 -7.81 7.02 18.07
C ALA A 40 -6.59 6.26 18.64
N THR A 41 -6.79 5.53 19.75
CA THR A 41 -5.76 4.69 20.39
C THR A 41 -5.34 3.53 19.48
N THR A 42 -6.29 2.97 18.72
CA THR A 42 -6.02 1.84 17.83
C THR A 42 -5.26 2.27 16.56
N GLU A 43 -5.62 3.40 15.95
CA GLU A 43 -4.87 3.95 14.80
C GLU A 43 -3.43 4.29 15.23
N ALA A 44 -3.27 5.00 16.34
CA ALA A 44 -1.95 5.36 16.88
C ALA A 44 -1.09 4.13 17.19
N ALA A 45 -1.68 3.06 17.74
CA ALA A 45 -0.98 1.81 18.00
C ALA A 45 -0.50 1.13 16.70
N LEU A 46 -1.33 1.11 15.64
CA LEU A 46 -0.92 0.58 14.34
C LEU A 46 0.24 1.41 13.76
N LEU A 47 0.12 2.73 13.74
CA LEU A 47 1.18 3.61 13.24
C LEU A 47 2.48 3.44 14.03
N GLY A 48 2.39 3.27 15.35
CA GLY A 48 3.56 2.98 16.20
C GLY A 48 4.24 1.66 15.85
N ARG A 49 3.48 0.59 15.57
CA ARG A 49 4.02 -0.69 15.10
C ARG A 49 4.69 -0.56 13.74
N ILE A 50 4.06 0.13 12.80
CA ILE A 50 4.63 0.40 11.46
C ILE A 50 5.90 1.23 11.60
N GLU A 51 5.90 2.28 12.42
CA GLU A 51 7.09 3.11 12.65
C GLU A 51 8.24 2.30 13.26
N GLY A 52 7.96 1.45 14.25
CA GLY A 52 8.96 0.54 14.82
C GLY A 52 9.58 -0.37 13.76
N ALA A 53 8.77 -0.91 12.86
CA ALA A 53 9.24 -1.74 11.75
C ALA A 53 10.09 -0.93 10.74
N LEU A 54 9.67 0.29 10.40
CA LEU A 54 10.43 1.20 9.52
C LEU A 54 11.77 1.60 10.13
N LYS A 55 11.83 1.84 11.45
CA LYS A 55 13.08 2.06 12.20
C LYS A 55 13.97 0.82 12.17
N GLY A 56 13.37 -0.38 12.19
CA GLY A 56 14.04 -1.66 12.05
C GLY A 56 14.53 -1.98 10.62
N GLY A 57 14.28 -1.12 9.64
CA GLY A 57 14.78 -1.27 8.26
C GLY A 57 13.77 -1.79 7.25
N VAL A 58 12.49 -1.93 7.61
CA VAL A 58 11.41 -2.18 6.63
C VAL A 58 11.35 -1.02 5.63
N ARG A 59 11.29 -1.35 4.33
CA ARG A 59 11.21 -0.37 3.23
C ARG A 59 10.00 -0.57 2.32
N LEU A 60 9.14 -1.54 2.61
CA LEU A 60 7.88 -1.73 1.90
C LEU A 60 6.80 -2.20 2.87
N VAL A 61 5.68 -1.49 2.87
CA VAL A 61 4.52 -1.77 3.74
C VAL A 61 3.31 -2.04 2.87
N GLN A 62 2.63 -3.17 3.12
CA GLN A 62 1.30 -3.45 2.60
C GLN A 62 0.26 -3.16 3.67
N LEU A 63 -0.61 -2.20 3.40
CA LEU A 63 -1.79 -1.94 4.21
C LEU A 63 -2.90 -2.91 3.76
N ARG A 64 -3.26 -3.83 4.64
CA ARG A 64 -4.27 -4.87 4.41
C ARG A 64 -5.40 -4.75 5.42
N GLU A 65 -6.35 -3.86 5.13
CA GLU A 65 -7.60 -3.77 5.88
C GLU A 65 -8.75 -4.25 5.00
N LYS A 66 -9.53 -5.23 5.50
CA LYS A 66 -10.62 -5.86 4.71
C LYS A 66 -12.02 -5.42 5.11
N SER A 67 -12.19 -4.91 6.32
CA SER A 67 -13.52 -4.60 6.86
C SER A 67 -13.76 -3.09 7.01
N LEU A 68 -12.81 -2.24 6.60
CA LEU A 68 -12.99 -0.79 6.56
C LEU A 68 -13.71 -0.38 5.28
N GLY A 69 -14.69 0.52 5.41
CA GLY A 69 -15.26 1.21 4.26
C GLY A 69 -14.26 2.22 3.65
N ALA A 70 -14.48 2.59 2.40
CA ALA A 70 -13.56 3.45 1.64
C ALA A 70 -13.15 4.76 2.35
N PRO A 71 -14.04 5.52 3.04
CA PRO A 71 -13.63 6.75 3.73
C PRO A 71 -12.66 6.50 4.89
N ALA A 72 -12.91 5.48 5.69
CA ALA A 72 -12.05 5.12 6.82
C ALA A 72 -10.71 4.54 6.33
N LEU A 73 -10.75 3.73 5.27
CA LEU A 73 -9.56 3.20 4.63
C LEU A 73 -8.69 4.32 4.05
N LEU A 74 -9.28 5.32 3.42
CA LEU A 74 -8.55 6.47 2.87
C LEU A 74 -7.86 7.29 3.97
N LYS A 75 -8.56 7.57 5.08
CA LYS A 75 -7.95 8.26 6.24
C LYS A 75 -6.73 7.50 6.75
N LEU A 76 -6.89 6.20 7.00
CA LEU A 76 -5.78 5.35 7.48
C LEU A 76 -4.64 5.26 6.47
N ALA A 77 -4.96 5.02 5.19
CA ALA A 77 -3.96 4.93 4.12
C ALA A 77 -3.16 6.23 3.99
N THR A 78 -3.80 7.38 4.15
CA THR A 78 -3.14 8.70 4.15
C THR A 78 -2.19 8.85 5.35
N SER A 79 -2.61 8.46 6.56
CA SER A 79 -1.74 8.44 7.75
C SER A 79 -0.51 7.54 7.54
N VAL A 80 -0.73 6.34 7.00
CA VAL A 80 0.35 5.39 6.72
C VAL A 80 1.28 5.91 5.61
N ARG A 81 0.74 6.51 4.54
CA ARG A 81 1.52 7.14 3.46
C ARG A 81 2.42 8.24 3.99
N ALA A 82 1.89 9.12 4.84
CA ALA A 82 2.68 10.18 5.45
C ALA A 82 3.85 9.60 6.26
N LEU A 83 3.59 8.53 7.02
CA LEU A 83 4.62 7.83 7.77
C LEU A 83 5.67 7.16 6.86
N THR A 84 5.26 6.36 5.87
CA THR A 84 6.21 5.65 4.98
C THR A 84 7.06 6.60 4.16
N SER A 85 6.52 7.74 3.72
CA SER A 85 7.27 8.80 3.04
C SER A 85 8.44 9.34 3.86
N ARG A 86 8.26 9.53 5.18
CA ARG A 86 9.32 10.02 6.08
C ARG A 86 10.52 9.06 6.14
N TYR A 87 10.28 7.77 5.91
CA TYR A 87 11.28 6.70 5.95
C TYR A 87 11.71 6.21 4.56
N ARG A 88 11.31 6.91 3.49
CA ARG A 88 11.55 6.51 2.08
C ARG A 88 11.15 5.06 1.82
N ALA A 89 10.03 4.64 2.40
CA ALA A 89 9.46 3.31 2.23
C ALA A 89 8.28 3.36 1.26
N GLY A 90 8.12 2.27 0.50
CA GLY A 90 6.97 2.07 -0.38
C GLY A 90 5.71 1.70 0.38
N LEU A 91 4.56 2.12 -0.13
CA LEU A 91 3.24 1.74 0.34
C LEU A 91 2.47 0.99 -0.76
N ILE A 92 2.01 -0.22 -0.44
CA ILE A 92 1.10 -1.00 -1.26
C ILE A 92 -0.25 -1.09 -0.54
N LEU A 93 -1.35 -0.83 -1.25
CA LEU A 93 -2.69 -1.01 -0.69
C LEU A 93 -3.28 -2.34 -1.15
N ASN A 94 -3.84 -3.13 -0.22
CA ASN A 94 -4.56 -4.34 -0.59
C ASN A 94 -5.96 -3.97 -1.11
N CYS A 95 -6.17 -4.03 -2.42
CA CYS A 95 -7.43 -3.66 -3.04
C CYS A 95 -8.30 -4.89 -3.27
N SER A 96 -9.25 -5.15 -2.37
CA SER A 96 -10.19 -6.27 -2.48
C SER A 96 -11.44 -5.89 -3.30
N THR A 97 -11.69 -4.60 -3.48
CA THR A 97 -12.82 -4.05 -4.24
C THR A 97 -12.36 -2.96 -5.20
N GLU A 98 -13.22 -2.55 -6.14
CA GLU A 98 -12.92 -1.43 -7.04
C GLU A 98 -12.84 -0.09 -6.31
N ALA A 99 -13.64 0.11 -5.26
CA ALA A 99 -13.56 1.29 -4.40
C ALA A 99 -12.18 1.41 -3.73
N ASP A 100 -11.53 0.29 -3.38
CA ASP A 100 -10.19 0.30 -2.81
C ASP A 100 -9.13 0.80 -3.83
N LEU A 101 -9.38 0.66 -5.14
CA LEU A 101 -8.48 1.19 -6.17
C LEU A 101 -8.50 2.73 -6.16
N GLU A 102 -9.67 3.33 -6.00
CA GLU A 102 -9.82 4.78 -5.84
C GLU A 102 -9.12 5.26 -4.57
N VAL A 103 -9.26 4.52 -3.46
CA VAL A 103 -8.54 4.82 -2.22
C VAL A 103 -7.03 4.77 -2.41
N ALA A 104 -6.50 3.78 -3.13
CA ALA A 104 -5.07 3.67 -3.40
C ALA A 104 -4.55 4.88 -4.19
N LEU A 105 -5.31 5.36 -5.18
CA LEU A 105 -5.00 6.55 -5.96
C LEU A 105 -5.00 7.82 -5.10
N LEU A 106 -6.09 8.04 -4.35
CA LEU A 106 -6.25 9.22 -3.49
C LEU A 106 -5.23 9.27 -2.35
N ALA A 107 -4.84 8.12 -1.81
CA ALA A 107 -3.81 8.01 -0.77
C ALA A 107 -2.38 8.08 -1.32
N HIS A 108 -2.20 8.21 -2.64
CA HIS A 108 -0.89 8.16 -3.31
C HIS A 108 -0.07 6.91 -2.93
N ALA A 109 -0.70 5.73 -2.95
CA ALA A 109 0.00 4.46 -2.80
C ALA A 109 0.95 4.24 -4.00
N ASP A 110 2.10 3.61 -3.74
CA ASP A 110 3.09 3.29 -4.78
C ASP A 110 2.69 2.06 -5.61
N GLY A 111 1.69 1.30 -5.14
CA GLY A 111 1.13 0.18 -5.85
C GLY A 111 -0.08 -0.44 -5.14
N VAL A 112 -0.65 -1.46 -5.77
CA VAL A 112 -1.79 -2.21 -5.24
C VAL A 112 -1.50 -3.70 -5.23
N HIS A 113 -2.03 -4.40 -4.22
CA HIS A 113 -2.09 -5.85 -4.18
C HIS A 113 -3.53 -6.29 -4.46
N LEU A 114 -3.72 -7.09 -5.50
CA LEU A 114 -5.03 -7.61 -5.91
C LEU A 114 -5.18 -9.06 -5.44
N PRO A 115 -6.04 -9.36 -4.46
CA PRO A 115 -6.35 -10.73 -4.10
C PRO A 115 -7.16 -11.40 -5.23
N ARG A 116 -7.20 -12.73 -5.26
CA ARG A 116 -7.91 -13.51 -6.30
C ARG A 116 -9.39 -13.11 -6.47
N SER A 117 -10.05 -12.69 -5.40
CA SER A 117 -11.45 -12.25 -5.39
C SER A 117 -11.63 -10.76 -5.68
N GLY A 118 -10.55 -10.02 -5.92
CA GLY A 118 -10.57 -8.58 -6.12
C GLY A 118 -10.80 -8.17 -7.58
N PRO A 119 -10.57 -6.87 -7.89
CA PRO A 119 -10.71 -6.34 -9.23
C PRO A 119 -9.87 -7.08 -10.27
N ASN A 120 -10.37 -7.12 -11.51
CA ASN A 120 -9.60 -7.66 -12.63
C ASN A 120 -8.31 -6.83 -12.83
N ILE A 121 -7.19 -7.51 -13.12
CA ILE A 121 -5.90 -6.88 -13.40
C ILE A 121 -6.01 -5.80 -14.49
N LYS A 122 -6.81 -6.04 -15.55
CA LYS A 122 -7.04 -5.06 -16.62
C LYS A 122 -7.74 -3.80 -16.10
N THR A 123 -8.74 -3.96 -15.24
CA THR A 123 -9.44 -2.83 -14.61
C THR A 123 -8.48 -2.05 -13.72
N ALA A 124 -7.78 -2.74 -12.80
CA ALA A 124 -6.83 -2.10 -11.91
C ALA A 124 -5.73 -1.34 -12.66
N ARG A 125 -5.17 -1.94 -13.73
CA ARG A 125 -4.18 -1.28 -14.57
C ARG A 125 -4.75 -0.05 -15.28
N SER A 126 -5.97 -0.12 -15.82
CA SER A 126 -6.64 1.04 -16.42
C SER A 126 -6.83 2.20 -15.42
N TYR A 127 -7.19 1.89 -14.17
CA TYR A 127 -7.32 2.90 -13.11
C TYR A 127 -5.96 3.54 -12.76
N LEU A 128 -4.91 2.74 -12.64
CA LEU A 128 -3.59 3.23 -12.26
C LEU A 128 -2.90 3.99 -13.42
N ASP A 129 -3.00 3.50 -14.65
CA ASP A 129 -2.35 4.08 -15.82
C ASP A 129 -3.01 5.40 -16.28
N ASN A 130 -4.34 5.50 -16.23
CA ASN A 130 -5.06 6.70 -16.68
C ASN A 130 -5.01 7.85 -15.67
N THR A 131 -4.71 7.57 -14.40
CA THR A 131 -4.71 8.59 -13.34
C THR A 131 -3.30 8.95 -12.85
N LEU A 132 -2.33 8.03 -12.97
CA LEU A 132 -0.91 8.26 -12.68
C LEU A 132 -0.12 8.37 -13.98
N GLY A 133 -0.46 9.36 -14.82
CA GLY A 133 0.28 9.68 -16.04
C GLY A 133 1.77 9.50 -15.81
N THR A 134 2.33 8.49 -16.47
CA THR A 134 3.72 8.01 -16.42
C THR A 134 4.66 9.04 -15.80
N ARG A 135 4.98 8.88 -14.51
CA ARG A 135 6.15 9.53 -13.92
C ARG A 135 7.39 8.90 -14.54
N ALA A 136 7.82 9.48 -15.65
CA ALA A 136 9.14 9.30 -16.25
C ALA A 136 10.23 9.84 -15.31
#